data_AF-A0A521UTB9-F1
#
_entry.id   AF-A0A521UTB9-F1
#
_cell.length_a   1.000
_cell.length_b   1.000
_cell.length_c   1.000
_cell.angle_alpha   90.00
_cell.angle_beta   90.00
_cell.angle_gamma   90.00
#
_symmetry.space_group_name_H-M   'P 1'
#
loop_
_entity.id
_entity.type
_entity.pdbx_description
1 polymer ?
#
loop_
_entity_poly.entity_id
_entity_poly.type
_entity_poly.pdbx_seq_one_letter_code
_entity_poly.pdbx_strand_id
1 'polypeptide(L)' 'MKASDFDRKFDEGENVIAELDVSKARRPGLEQQRVNVDFPSWMVERLDREAKRLGVTRQSVIKIWIADRLERKVS' A
#
# COMPACT_ATOMS: atom_id res chain seq x y z
N MET A 1 8.22 -30.25 6.04
CA MET A 1 7.41 -31.16 5.20
C MET A 1 7.78 -30.96 3.73
N LYS A 2 7.38 -31.86 2.83
CA LYS A 2 7.50 -31.59 1.40
C LYS A 2 6.42 -30.59 0.98
N ALA A 3 6.70 -29.78 -0.04
CA ALA A 3 5.73 -28.79 -0.54
C ALA A 3 4.38 -29.44 -0.91
N SER A 4 4.42 -30.61 -1.55
CA SER A 4 3.21 -31.37 -1.92
C SER A 4 2.31 -31.75 -0.74
N ASP A 5 2.89 -31.99 0.44
CA ASP A 5 2.11 -32.33 1.63
C ASP A 5 1.52 -31.07 2.27
N PHE A 6 2.20 -29.93 2.14
CA PHE A 6 1.71 -28.64 2.63
C PHE A 6 0.52 -28.19 1.78
N ASP A 7 0.67 -28.22 0.46
CA ASP A 7 -0.36 -27.81 -0.50
C ASP A 7 -1.64 -28.62 -0.30
N ARG A 8 -1.53 -29.95 -0.19
CA ARG A 8 -2.68 -30.81 0.08
C ARG A 8 -3.41 -30.44 1.37
N LYS A 9 -2.69 -30.27 2.48
CA LYS A 9 -3.30 -29.88 3.77
C LYS A 9 -3.98 -28.51 3.70
N PHE A 10 -3.35 -27.56 3.03
CA PHE A 10 -3.92 -26.23 2.84
C PHE A 10 -5.23 -26.29 2.03
N ASP A 11 -5.24 -27.03 0.92
CA ASP A 11 -6.40 -27.19 0.05
C ASP A 11 -7.54 -27.98 0.72
N GLU A 12 -7.20 -28.93 1.60
CA GLU A 12 -8.16 -29.67 2.45
C GLU A 12 -8.72 -28.82 3.60
N GLY A 13 -8.26 -27.56 3.75
CA GLY A 13 -8.71 -26.64 4.80
C GLY A 13 -8.15 -26.96 6.19
N GLU A 14 -7.10 -27.78 6.27
CA GLU A 14 -6.40 -28.05 7.51
C GLU A 14 -5.57 -26.84 7.97
N ASN A 15 -5.31 -26.76 9.28
CA ASN A 15 -4.46 -25.70 9.83
C ASN A 15 -2.98 -25.99 9.55
N VAL A 16 -2.35 -25.14 8.74
CA VAL A 16 -0.92 -25.20 8.38
C VAL A 16 -0.05 -24.11 9.03
N ILE A 17 -0.60 -23.39 10.02
CA ILE A 17 0.08 -22.25 10.65
C ILE A 17 1.34 -22.68 11.42
N ALA A 18 1.36 -23.89 11.99
CA ALA A 18 2.51 -24.42 12.74
C ALA A 18 3.74 -24.65 11.83
N GLU A 19 3.50 -24.79 10.53
CA GLU A 19 4.50 -25.02 9.49
C GLU A 19 5.00 -23.72 8.85
N LEU A 20 4.39 -22.58 9.19
CA LEU A 20 4.77 -21.24 8.72
C LEU A 20 5.65 -20.51 9.74
N ASP A 21 6.74 -19.89 9.26
CA ASP A 21 7.51 -18.93 10.07
C ASP A 21 6.80 -17.57 10.08
N VAL A 22 5.78 -17.46 10.92
CA VAL A 22 4.98 -16.23 11.07
C VAL A 22 5.80 -15.04 11.56
N SER A 23 6.97 -15.26 12.18
CA SER A 23 7.85 -14.17 12.61
C SER A 23 8.42 -13.37 11.44
N LYS A 24 8.45 -13.98 10.24
CA LYS A 24 8.89 -13.36 8.99
C LYS A 24 7.73 -12.95 8.08
N ALA A 25 6.49 -13.08 8.54
CA ALA A 25 5.34 -12.66 7.76
C ALA A 25 5.41 -11.16 7.48
N ARG A 26 5.38 -10.78 6.20
CA ARG A 26 5.31 -9.40 5.74
C ARG A 26 4.18 -9.25 4.73
N ARG A 27 3.77 -8.01 4.48
CA ARG A 27 2.81 -7.67 3.43
C ARG A 27 3.54 -6.91 2.33
N PRO A 28 4.15 -7.62 1.35
CA PRO A 28 4.84 -6.99 0.24
C PRO A 28 3.91 -5.99 -0.46
N GLY A 29 4.41 -4.80 -0.78
CA GLY A 29 3.62 -3.73 -1.40
C GLY A 29 2.86 -2.81 -0.42
N LEU A 30 2.83 -3.13 0.88
CA LEU A 30 2.32 -2.23 1.93
C LEU A 30 3.44 -1.58 2.77
N GLU A 31 4.69 -1.87 2.43
CA GLU A 31 5.86 -1.25 3.06
C GLU A 31 5.86 0.25 2.74
N GLN A 32 5.82 1.08 3.78
CA GLN A 32 5.85 2.54 3.61
C GLN A 32 7.27 2.99 3.31
N GLN A 33 7.49 3.56 2.12
CA GLN A 33 8.73 4.23 1.78
C GLN A 33 8.55 5.75 1.87
N ARG A 34 9.45 6.43 2.59
CA ARG A 34 9.45 7.90 2.64
C ARG A 34 10.21 8.45 1.43
N VAL A 35 9.58 9.37 0.72
CA VAL A 35 10.15 10.08 -0.43
C VAL A 35 10.02 11.58 -0.17
N ASN A 36 11.11 12.33 -0.39
CA ASN A 36 11.12 13.79 -0.28
C ASN A 36 11.00 14.40 -1.69
N VAL A 37 10.13 15.40 -1.84
CA VAL A 37 9.89 16.11 -3.09
C VAL A 37 9.71 17.59 -2.79
N ASP A 38 10.42 18.44 -3.53
CA ASP A 38 10.25 19.88 -3.45
C ASP A 38 9.12 20.35 -4.37
N PHE A 39 8.29 21.26 -3.87
CA PHE A 39 7.17 21.84 -4.61
C PHE A 39 7.29 23.37 -4.64
N PRO A 40 7.00 24.02 -5.78
CA PRO A 40 6.88 25.47 -5.82
C PRO A 40 5.81 25.98 -4.84
N SER A 41 6.00 27.17 -4.26
CA SER A 41 5.07 27.74 -3.26
C SER A 41 3.63 27.80 -3.74
N TRP A 42 3.41 28.21 -5.01
CA TRP A 42 2.07 28.26 -5.60
C TRP A 42 1.37 26.90 -5.62
N MET A 43 2.12 25.81 -5.75
CA MET A 43 1.56 24.46 -5.76
C MET A 43 1.16 24.03 -4.36
N VAL A 44 2.01 24.32 -3.36
CA VAL A 44 1.71 24.04 -1.95
C VAL A 44 0.43 24.75 -1.50
N GLU A 45 0.29 26.04 -1.82
CA GLU A 45 -0.91 26.83 -1.50
C GLU A 45 -2.18 26.24 -2.12
N ARG A 46 -2.10 25.75 -3.37
CA ARG A 46 -3.23 25.09 -4.03
C ARG A 46 -3.58 23.76 -3.37
N LEU A 47 -2.58 22.96 -3.01
CA LEU A 47 -2.78 21.69 -2.31
C LEU A 47 -3.43 21.92 -0.93
N ASP A 48 -3.02 22.96 -0.22
CA ASP A 48 -3.60 23.31 1.09
C ASP A 48 -5.07 23.73 1.00
N ARG A 49 -5.40 24.55 0.01
CA ARG A 49 -6.79 24.95 -0.23
C ARG A 49 -7.67 23.74 -0.50
N GLU A 50 -7.17 22.79 -1.30
CA GLU A 50 -7.91 21.58 -1.64
C GLU A 50 -8.03 20.63 -0.46
N ALA A 51 -6.95 20.44 0.30
CA ALA A 51 -6.95 19.66 1.52
C ALA A 51 -7.99 20.18 2.52
N LYS A 52 -8.05 21.51 2.70
CA LYS A 52 -9.06 22.18 3.55
C LYS A 52 -10.47 21.96 3.02
N ARG A 53 -10.70 22.09 1.70
CA ARG A 53 -12.00 21.87 1.07
C ARG A 53 -12.52 20.45 1.29
N LEU A 54 -11.63 19.47 1.24
CA LEU A 54 -11.95 18.05 1.40
C LEU A 54 -11.93 17.58 2.88
N GLY A 55 -11.46 18.42 3.81
CA GLY A 55 -11.32 18.05 5.22
C GLY A 55 -10.25 16.99 5.48
N VAL A 56 -9.21 16.92 4.64
CA VAL A 56 -8.12 15.93 4.73
C VAL A 56 -6.76 16.61 4.80
N THR A 57 -5.70 15.83 5.00
CA THR A 57 -4.33 16.36 4.99
C THR A 57 -3.84 16.61 3.55
N ARG A 58 -2.86 17.52 3.41
CA ARG A 58 -2.14 17.72 2.14
C ARG A 58 -1.58 16.40 1.56
N GLN A 59 -1.01 15.55 2.43
CA GLN A 59 -0.48 14.25 2.03
C GLN A 59 -1.55 13.32 1.47
N SER A 60 -2.76 13.34 2.03
CA SER A 60 -3.90 12.55 1.54
C SER A 60 -4.29 12.98 0.12
N VAL A 61 -4.34 14.29 -0.14
CA VAL A 61 -4.61 14.81 -1.50
C VAL A 61 -3.55 14.35 -2.49
N ILE A 62 -2.26 14.48 -2.14
CA ILE A 62 -1.14 14.03 -2.98
C ILE A 62 -1.26 12.53 -3.28
N LYS A 63 -1.52 11.71 -2.26
CA LYS A 63 -1.64 10.25 -2.40
C LYS A 63 -2.78 9.86 -3.33
N ILE A 64 -3.96 10.46 -3.18
CA ILE A 64 -5.13 10.16 -4.01
C ILE A 64 -4.87 10.52 -5.47
N TRP A 65 -4.31 11.70 -5.74
CA TRP A 65 -4.07 12.14 -7.11
C TRP A 65 -2.98 11.33 -7.82
N ILE A 66 -1.92 10.96 -7.10
CA ILE A 66 -0.88 10.07 -7.65
C ILE A 66 -1.49 8.69 -7.95
N ALA A 67 -2.28 8.12 -7.04
CA ALA A 67 -2.94 6.84 -7.25
C ALA A 67 -3.86 6.85 -8.49
N ASP A 68 -4.76 7.84 -8.60
CA ASP A 68 -5.65 8.00 -9.76
C ASP A 68 -4.86 8.11 -11.08
N ARG A 69 -3.72 8.82 -11.07
CA ARG A 69 -2.90 8.96 -12.28
C ARG A 69 -2.13 7.69 -12.63
N LEU A 70 -1.72 6.89 -11.65
CA LEU A 70 -1.03 5.62 -11.85
C LEU A 70 -2.00 4.54 -12.35
N GLU A 71 -3.18 4.42 -11.76
CA GLU A 71 -4.21 3.45 -12.18
C GLU A 71 -4.61 3.66 -13.65
N ARG A 72 -4.80 4.90 -14.09
CA ARG A 72 -5.14 5.21 -15.50
C ARG A 72 -4.07 4.83 -16.52
N LYS A 73 -2.82 4.64 -16.10
CA LYS A 73 -1.72 4.24 -17.00
C LYS A 73 -1.51 2.73 -17.07
N VAL A 74 -2.15 1.96 -16.18
CA VAL A 74 -1.98 0.50 -16.08
C VAL A 74 -3.10 -0.25 -16.83
N SER A 75 -3.93 0.46 -17.62
CA SER A 75 -4.95 -0.13 -18.49
C SER A 75 -4.52 -0.23 -19.95
#